data_AF-A0A7T5CJI7-F1
#
_entry.id   AF-A0A7T5CJI7-F1
#
_cell.length_a   1.000
_cell.length_b   1.000
_cell.length_c   1.000
_cell.angle_alpha   90.00
_cell.angle_beta   90.00
_cell.angle_gamma   90.00
#
_symmetry.space_group_name_H-M   'P 1'
#
loop_
_entity.id
_entity.type
_entity.pdbx_description
1 polymer ?
#
loop_
_entity_poly.entity_id
_entity_poly.type
_entity_poly.pdbx_seq_one_letter_code
_entity_poly.pdbx_strand_id
1 'polypeptide(L)'
;MNHKDFGKAFELPLGQDEFWRAMRQGLGRAILHVREHGVKDRDGGDLTEMILTGCLYSFVLNPLFDWRRAKWMLMMAEEAGIVDVVAERLLAEERVGDVWTCNDWHEEHRREIAKELYDYAMKRGDVELGERLKKWLYDNFRQHEAFYHFFGWEELFEVDGEKGLLFVCERLGQWFMENEDRREDGSVLEMYDEMYGKGEAKHVLDSASGESEGVRVFLERLVIEDEEEDVSEKKERRKHWWERLSGQEMVEAIRSKRNAPEALKRGYRFWGMRADEEDLKVVADAMYEEVDEGFLKDFMWVFDLRALPRVEQKAIDWMGHEDREVRQLAYEMMGNVKDERVRAWGMRKLKAGEDLADGAYRLFKVNMKAGDEKLLREAARVFGDPDDLHGEMLDIVNLVHEQKDAELVDLIMFIYEWSPCGECKKGMVEKMRELECLPRWVDDELTWDVSAIEDKKL
;
A
#
# COMPACT_ATOMS: atom_id res chain seq x y z
N MET A 1 -17.94 -16.35 9.97
CA MET A 1 -17.13 -17.41 10.64
C MET A 1 -17.05 -17.09 12.13
N ASN A 2 -16.93 -18.08 13.02
CA ASN A 2 -16.73 -17.84 14.45
C ASN A 2 -15.23 -17.50 14.64
N HIS A 3 -14.87 -16.22 14.68
CA HIS A 3 -13.48 -15.72 14.67
C HIS A 3 -12.74 -15.92 16.02
N LYS A 4 -12.87 -17.07 16.68
CA LYS A 4 -12.38 -17.28 18.06
C LYS A 4 -11.15 -18.17 18.20
N ASP A 5 -10.64 -18.73 17.10
CA ASP A 5 -9.47 -19.61 17.10
C ASP A 5 -8.34 -19.00 16.25
N PHE A 6 -7.81 -17.85 16.68
CA PHE A 6 -6.60 -17.29 16.07
C PHE A 6 -5.42 -18.22 16.34
N GLY A 7 -4.55 -18.40 15.35
CA GLY A 7 -3.34 -19.22 15.52
C GLY A 7 -3.52 -20.73 15.35
N LYS A 8 -4.74 -21.22 15.03
CA LYS A 8 -4.90 -22.60 14.58
C LYS A 8 -4.22 -22.77 13.21
N ALA A 9 -3.39 -23.80 13.08
CA ALA A 9 -2.82 -24.18 11.80
C ALA A 9 -3.92 -24.42 10.75
N PHE A 10 -3.66 -24.02 9.50
CA PHE A 10 -4.54 -24.36 8.39
C PHE A 10 -4.51 -25.87 8.12
N GLU A 11 -5.57 -26.38 7.49
CA GLU A 11 -5.68 -27.79 7.09
C GLU A 11 -5.79 -27.88 5.57
N LEU A 12 -4.90 -28.64 4.94
CA LEU A 12 -4.96 -28.96 3.52
C LEU A 12 -5.74 -30.27 3.29
N PRO A 13 -6.49 -30.39 2.18
CA PRO A 13 -6.78 -29.35 1.20
C PRO A 13 -7.66 -28.22 1.79
N LEU A 14 -7.50 -27.02 1.25
CA LEU A 14 -8.31 -25.83 1.59
C LEU A 14 -9.71 -25.95 0.96
N GLY A 15 -10.73 -25.43 1.64
CA GLY A 15 -12.02 -25.16 1.00
C GLY A 15 -11.93 -23.99 0.01
N GLN A 16 -12.94 -23.83 -0.86
CA GLN A 16 -12.97 -22.78 -1.88
C GLN A 16 -12.76 -21.36 -1.31
N ASP A 17 -13.50 -20.99 -0.26
CA ASP A 17 -13.38 -19.67 0.38
C ASP A 17 -12.03 -19.46 1.07
N GLU A 18 -11.46 -20.54 1.65
CA GLU A 18 -10.15 -20.51 2.31
C GLU A 18 -9.04 -20.31 1.28
N PHE A 19 -9.13 -21.01 0.14
CA PHE A 19 -8.21 -20.84 -0.98
C PHE A 19 -8.29 -19.44 -1.58
N TRP A 20 -9.51 -18.96 -1.88
CA TRP A 20 -9.71 -17.63 -2.44
C TRP A 20 -9.15 -16.53 -1.54
N ARG A 21 -9.41 -16.63 -0.23
CA ARG A 21 -8.86 -15.69 0.75
C ARG A 21 -7.33 -15.74 0.79
N ALA A 22 -6.76 -16.95 0.93
CA ALA A 22 -5.31 -17.13 0.97
C ALA A 22 -4.62 -16.56 -0.28
N MET A 23 -5.21 -16.82 -1.46
CA MET A 23 -4.72 -16.28 -2.73
C MET A 23 -4.78 -14.75 -2.78
N ARG A 24 -5.92 -14.17 -2.41
CA ARG A 24 -6.12 -12.71 -2.37
C ARG A 24 -5.27 -11.99 -1.34
N GLN A 25 -4.75 -12.68 -0.35
CA GLN A 25 -3.83 -12.11 0.64
C GLN A 25 -2.36 -12.41 0.30
N GLY A 26 -2.06 -13.27 -0.69
CA GLY A 26 -0.69 -13.67 -1.01
C GLY A 26 -0.05 -14.60 0.03
N LEU A 27 -0.85 -15.48 0.64
CA LEU A 27 -0.42 -16.44 1.66
C LEU A 27 0.04 -17.76 1.03
N GLY A 28 1.16 -18.28 1.51
CA GLY A 28 1.86 -19.45 0.97
C GLY A 28 1.04 -20.73 0.98
N ARG A 29 0.06 -20.85 1.87
CA ARG A 29 -0.89 -21.98 1.90
C ARG A 29 -1.68 -22.14 0.61
N ALA A 30 -1.86 -21.08 -0.18
CA ALA A 30 -2.48 -21.19 -1.50
C ALA A 30 -1.56 -21.95 -2.47
N ILE A 31 -0.26 -21.68 -2.49
CA ILE A 31 0.70 -22.45 -3.30
C ILE A 31 0.80 -23.88 -2.76
N LEU A 32 0.99 -24.07 -1.45
CA LEU A 32 1.07 -25.40 -0.84
C LEU A 32 -0.14 -26.27 -1.19
N HIS A 33 -1.34 -25.70 -1.18
CA HIS A 33 -2.56 -26.36 -1.63
C HIS A 33 -2.40 -26.90 -3.06
N VAL A 34 -2.05 -26.04 -4.02
CA VAL A 34 -1.96 -26.44 -5.44
C VAL A 34 -0.89 -27.51 -5.64
N ARG A 35 0.24 -27.41 -4.95
CA ARG A 35 1.33 -28.40 -5.06
C ARG A 35 0.94 -29.78 -4.54
N GLU A 36 0.21 -29.84 -3.43
CA GLU A 36 -0.12 -31.10 -2.77
C GLU A 36 -1.42 -31.73 -3.28
N HIS A 37 -2.37 -30.91 -3.73
CA HIS A 37 -3.73 -31.34 -4.05
C HIS A 37 -4.21 -30.92 -5.46
N GLY A 38 -3.40 -30.16 -6.20
CA GLY A 38 -3.78 -29.64 -7.51
C GLY A 38 -4.86 -28.56 -7.41
N VAL A 39 -5.70 -28.48 -8.44
CA VAL A 39 -6.74 -27.45 -8.57
C VAL A 39 -8.09 -27.85 -7.94
N LYS A 40 -8.09 -28.81 -7.00
CA LYS A 40 -9.30 -29.30 -6.35
C LYS A 40 -9.37 -28.85 -4.90
N ASP A 41 -10.47 -28.19 -4.55
CA ASP A 41 -10.74 -27.86 -3.15
C ASP A 41 -11.04 -29.11 -2.30
N ARG A 42 -11.23 -28.90 -0.99
CA ARG A 42 -11.55 -29.96 -0.02
C ARG A 42 -12.79 -30.78 -0.38
N ASP A 43 -13.74 -30.19 -1.08
CA ASP A 43 -15.01 -30.82 -1.46
C ASP A 43 -15.00 -31.34 -2.92
N GLY A 44 -13.87 -31.23 -3.62
CA GLY A 44 -13.69 -31.65 -5.01
C GLY A 44 -14.12 -30.61 -6.06
N GLY A 45 -14.42 -29.38 -5.65
CA GLY A 45 -14.68 -28.24 -6.52
C GLY A 45 -13.44 -27.81 -7.32
N ASP A 46 -13.66 -27.17 -8.47
CA ASP A 46 -12.58 -26.73 -9.36
C ASP A 46 -12.13 -25.29 -9.05
N LEU A 47 -10.83 -25.12 -8.79
CA LEU A 47 -10.21 -23.85 -8.46
C LEU A 47 -9.52 -23.19 -9.65
N THR A 48 -9.51 -23.79 -10.84
CA THR A 48 -8.80 -23.25 -12.02
C THR A 48 -9.21 -21.81 -12.35
N GLU A 49 -10.50 -21.50 -12.39
CA GLU A 49 -10.98 -20.14 -12.68
C GLU A 49 -10.56 -19.12 -11.61
N MET A 50 -10.41 -19.54 -10.35
CA MET A 50 -9.88 -18.66 -9.30
C MET A 50 -8.42 -18.31 -9.56
N ILE A 51 -7.59 -19.30 -9.91
CA ILE A 51 -6.17 -19.07 -10.23
C ILE A 51 -6.05 -18.19 -11.49
N LEU A 52 -6.85 -18.46 -12.54
CA LEU A 52 -6.89 -17.64 -13.75
C LEU A 52 -7.26 -16.19 -13.44
N THR A 53 -8.28 -15.98 -12.60
CA THR A 53 -8.66 -14.62 -12.15
C THR A 53 -7.51 -13.98 -11.35
N GLY A 54 -6.87 -14.76 -10.48
CA GLY A 54 -5.61 -14.43 -9.79
C GLY A 54 -4.54 -13.82 -10.69
N CYS A 55 -4.29 -14.45 -11.83
CA CYS A 55 -3.28 -14.03 -12.81
C CYS A 55 -3.70 -12.85 -13.69
N LEU A 56 -5.00 -12.53 -13.77
CA LEU A 56 -5.49 -11.47 -14.66
C LEU A 56 -5.86 -10.20 -13.91
N TYR A 57 -5.97 -10.26 -12.59
CA TYR A 57 -6.45 -9.16 -11.76
C TYR A 57 -5.60 -9.00 -10.51
N SER A 58 -5.15 -7.76 -10.27
CA SER A 58 -4.57 -7.40 -8.98
C SER A 58 -5.59 -7.49 -7.85
N PHE A 59 -5.21 -8.19 -6.77
CA PHE A 59 -5.96 -8.23 -5.50
C PHE A 59 -5.24 -7.47 -4.38
N VAL A 60 -4.21 -6.72 -4.75
CA VAL A 60 -3.45 -5.88 -3.84
C VAL A 60 -4.32 -4.70 -3.40
N LEU A 61 -4.33 -4.41 -2.10
CA LEU A 61 -5.07 -3.28 -1.57
C LEU A 61 -4.48 -1.94 -2.05
N ASN A 62 -3.15 -1.81 -1.99
CA ASN A 62 -2.44 -0.62 -2.46
C ASN A 62 -1.08 -1.00 -3.06
N PRO A 63 -0.94 -1.01 -4.39
CA PRO A 63 0.31 -1.40 -5.07
C PRO A 63 1.52 -0.54 -4.77
N LEU A 64 1.34 0.66 -4.21
CA LEU A 64 2.47 1.51 -3.77
C LEU A 64 3.19 0.96 -2.53
N PHE A 65 2.55 0.08 -1.76
CA PHE A 65 3.09 -0.42 -0.48
C PHE A 65 3.05 -1.94 -0.34
N ASP A 66 2.36 -2.66 -1.22
CA ASP A 66 2.28 -4.11 -1.20
C ASP A 66 3.17 -4.70 -2.31
N TRP A 67 3.55 -5.96 -2.14
CA TRP A 67 4.38 -6.65 -3.12
C TRP A 67 3.63 -6.90 -4.43
N ARG A 68 4.40 -6.83 -5.54
CA ARG A 68 3.96 -7.36 -6.83
C ARG A 68 3.66 -8.84 -6.70
N ARG A 69 2.59 -9.30 -7.35
CA ARG A 69 2.12 -10.68 -7.21
C ARG A 69 2.27 -11.51 -8.47
N ALA A 70 2.70 -10.93 -9.59
CA ALA A 70 2.70 -11.62 -10.87
C ALA A 70 3.52 -12.90 -10.87
N LYS A 71 4.75 -12.85 -10.37
CA LYS A 71 5.63 -14.02 -10.28
C LYS A 71 5.08 -15.09 -9.34
N TRP A 72 4.52 -14.66 -8.20
CA TRP A 72 3.86 -15.56 -7.24
C TRP A 72 2.63 -16.26 -7.85
N MET A 73 1.80 -15.51 -8.57
CA MET A 73 0.64 -16.05 -9.28
C MET A 73 1.05 -16.98 -10.42
N LEU A 74 2.10 -16.64 -11.18
CA LEU A 74 2.59 -17.50 -12.25
C LEU A 74 3.16 -18.81 -11.72
N MET A 75 3.87 -18.79 -10.59
CA MET A 75 4.32 -20.01 -9.91
C MET A 75 3.13 -20.92 -9.55
N MET A 76 2.03 -20.34 -9.06
CA MET A 76 0.81 -21.10 -8.77
C MET A 76 0.18 -21.68 -10.05
N ALA A 77 0.16 -20.92 -11.15
CA ALA A 77 -0.32 -21.38 -12.45
C ALA A 77 0.56 -22.49 -13.06
N GLU A 78 1.87 -22.45 -12.84
CA GLU A 78 2.83 -23.51 -13.20
C GLU A 78 2.51 -24.81 -12.44
N GLU A 79 2.36 -24.74 -11.12
CA GLU A 79 2.01 -25.90 -10.29
C GLU A 79 0.62 -26.45 -10.62
N ALA A 80 -0.32 -25.60 -11.04
CA ALA A 80 -1.64 -25.99 -11.53
C ALA A 80 -1.63 -26.57 -12.96
N GLY A 81 -0.54 -26.39 -13.72
CA GLY A 81 -0.45 -26.83 -15.11
C GLY A 81 -1.32 -26.03 -16.08
N ILE A 82 -1.59 -24.75 -15.79
CA ILE A 82 -2.51 -23.89 -16.56
C ILE A 82 -1.85 -22.65 -17.17
N VAL A 83 -0.52 -22.56 -17.18
CA VAL A 83 0.21 -21.37 -17.68
C VAL A 83 -0.15 -21.00 -19.11
N ASP A 84 -0.28 -21.98 -19.99
CA ASP A 84 -0.64 -21.73 -21.39
C ASP A 84 -2.06 -21.15 -21.51
N VAL A 85 -2.98 -21.55 -20.62
CA VAL A 85 -4.34 -20.99 -20.53
C VAL A 85 -4.29 -19.54 -20.04
N VAL A 86 -3.42 -19.21 -19.07
CA VAL A 86 -3.21 -17.82 -18.63
C VAL A 86 -2.74 -16.96 -19.80
N ALA A 87 -1.73 -17.43 -20.56
CA ALA A 87 -1.23 -16.73 -21.72
C ALA A 87 -2.30 -16.50 -22.80
N GLU A 88 -3.10 -17.53 -23.10
CA GLU A 88 -4.20 -17.42 -24.07
C GLU A 88 -5.25 -16.39 -23.64
N ARG A 89 -5.68 -16.40 -22.37
CA ARG A 89 -6.67 -15.46 -21.83
C ARG A 89 -6.15 -14.02 -21.81
N LEU A 90 -4.89 -13.83 -21.44
CA LEU A 90 -4.23 -12.53 -21.44
C LEU A 90 -4.17 -11.93 -22.85
N LEU A 91 -3.71 -12.72 -23.82
CA LEU A 91 -3.59 -12.31 -25.22
C LEU A 91 -4.95 -12.11 -25.91
N ALA A 92 -6.01 -12.78 -25.42
CA ALA A 92 -7.38 -12.55 -25.86
C ALA A 92 -8.03 -11.29 -25.27
N GLU A 93 -7.34 -10.59 -24.35
CA GLU A 93 -7.86 -9.44 -23.59
C GLU A 93 -9.20 -9.72 -22.90
N GLU A 94 -9.41 -10.96 -22.45
CA GLU A 94 -10.69 -11.34 -21.88
C GLU A 94 -10.95 -10.59 -20.57
N ARG A 95 -12.03 -9.82 -20.54
CA ARG A 95 -12.52 -9.15 -19.34
C ARG A 95 -13.41 -10.13 -18.58
N VAL A 96 -12.90 -10.68 -17.48
CA VAL A 96 -13.71 -11.27 -16.42
C VAL A 96 -14.41 -10.13 -15.66
N GLY A 97 -15.74 -10.22 -15.53
CA GLY A 97 -16.61 -9.08 -15.17
C GLY A 97 -16.45 -8.53 -13.75
N ASP A 98 -17.00 -7.33 -13.55
CA ASP A 98 -17.20 -6.52 -12.32
C ASP A 98 -16.62 -7.07 -11.00
N VAL A 99 -15.29 -7.14 -10.90
CA VAL A 99 -14.59 -7.24 -9.61
C VAL A 99 -14.18 -5.82 -9.20
N TRP A 100 -14.68 -5.39 -8.04
CA TRP A 100 -14.35 -4.20 -7.26
C TRP A 100 -13.41 -3.16 -7.90
N THR A 101 -13.98 -1.98 -8.12
CA THR A 101 -13.39 -0.68 -8.49
C THR A 101 -11.93 -0.44 -8.07
N CYS A 102 -10.99 -0.59 -9.00
CA CYS A 102 -10.17 0.49 -9.60
C CYS A 102 -9.38 -0.10 -10.80
N ASN A 103 -9.65 0.40 -12.00
CA ASN A 103 -9.47 -0.28 -13.29
C ASN A 103 -8.01 -0.36 -13.79
N ASP A 104 -7.05 0.06 -12.98
CA ASP A 104 -5.73 0.48 -13.47
C ASP A 104 -4.61 -0.41 -12.94
N TRP A 105 -4.71 -0.80 -11.66
CA TRP A 105 -3.84 -1.77 -11.03
C TRP A 105 -3.96 -3.17 -11.66
N HIS A 106 -5.11 -3.49 -12.25
CA HIS A 106 -5.28 -4.70 -13.05
C HIS A 106 -4.51 -4.63 -14.37
N GLU A 107 -4.33 -3.44 -14.95
CA GLU A 107 -3.54 -3.29 -16.18
C GLU A 107 -2.06 -3.41 -15.90
N GLU A 108 -1.59 -2.81 -14.82
CA GLU A 108 -0.22 -2.97 -14.34
C GLU A 108 0.08 -4.45 -14.05
N HIS A 109 -0.75 -5.10 -13.23
CA HIS A 109 -0.58 -6.52 -12.93
C HIS A 109 -0.57 -7.43 -14.18
N ARG A 110 -1.43 -7.14 -15.17
CA ARG A 110 -1.44 -7.92 -16.42
C ARG A 110 -0.16 -7.76 -17.23
N ARG A 111 0.52 -6.61 -17.17
CA ARG A 111 1.82 -6.41 -17.81
C ARG A 111 2.91 -7.18 -17.08
N GLU A 112 2.92 -7.12 -15.75
CA GLU A 112 3.83 -7.92 -14.95
C GLU A 112 3.66 -9.42 -15.29
N ILE A 113 2.41 -9.90 -15.38
CA ILE A 113 2.10 -11.28 -15.79
C ILE A 113 2.56 -11.56 -17.23
N ALA A 114 2.32 -10.65 -18.17
CA ALA A 114 2.80 -10.80 -19.56
C ALA A 114 4.33 -10.94 -19.61
N LYS A 115 5.04 -10.17 -18.79
CA LYS A 115 6.50 -10.20 -18.67
C LYS A 115 7.00 -11.49 -18.03
N GLU A 116 6.37 -11.97 -16.96
CA GLU A 116 6.73 -13.25 -16.34
C GLU A 116 6.42 -14.44 -17.28
N LEU A 117 5.31 -14.37 -18.04
CA LEU A 117 4.99 -15.33 -19.10
C LEU A 117 6.01 -15.29 -20.24
N TYR A 118 6.53 -14.10 -20.59
CA TYR A 118 7.59 -13.97 -21.59
C TYR A 118 8.84 -14.70 -21.12
N ASP A 119 9.30 -14.43 -19.91
CA ASP A 119 10.47 -15.12 -19.32
C ASP A 119 10.27 -16.64 -19.30
N TYR A 120 9.07 -17.07 -18.92
CA TYR A 120 8.70 -18.48 -18.91
C TYR A 120 8.74 -19.11 -20.32
N ALA A 121 8.15 -18.45 -21.32
CA ALA A 121 8.17 -18.88 -22.72
C ALA A 121 9.61 -18.97 -23.26
N MET A 122 10.44 -17.96 -22.97
CA MET A 122 11.84 -17.95 -23.41
C MET A 122 12.66 -19.07 -22.74
N LYS A 123 12.44 -19.35 -21.46
CA LYS A 123 13.11 -20.45 -20.74
C LYS A 123 12.80 -21.83 -21.32
N ARG A 124 11.58 -22.05 -21.84
CA ARG A 124 11.19 -23.31 -22.52
C ARG A 124 11.54 -23.34 -24.01
N GLY A 125 12.06 -22.27 -24.58
CA GLY A 125 12.37 -22.14 -26.01
C GLY A 125 11.14 -21.89 -26.90
N ASP A 126 10.03 -21.42 -26.34
CA ASP A 126 8.82 -21.05 -27.08
C ASP A 126 8.91 -19.59 -27.55
N VAL A 127 9.72 -19.39 -28.60
CA VAL A 127 10.00 -18.06 -29.16
C VAL A 127 8.75 -17.42 -29.75
N GLU A 128 7.82 -18.22 -30.30
CA GLU A 128 6.58 -17.68 -30.89
C GLU A 128 5.68 -17.05 -29.82
N LEU A 129 5.47 -17.74 -28.70
CA LEU A 129 4.72 -17.18 -27.58
C LEU A 129 5.44 -15.97 -26.98
N GLY A 130 6.76 -16.05 -26.81
CA GLY A 130 7.58 -14.92 -26.33
C GLY A 130 7.37 -13.66 -27.17
N GLU A 131 7.50 -13.76 -28.50
CA GLU A 131 7.30 -12.61 -29.39
C GLU A 131 5.86 -12.06 -29.37
N ARG A 132 4.84 -12.93 -29.20
CA ARG A 132 3.45 -12.48 -29.03
C ARG A 132 3.24 -11.70 -27.74
N LEU A 133 3.82 -12.16 -26.63
CA LEU A 133 3.73 -11.49 -25.33
C LEU A 133 4.50 -10.17 -25.32
N LYS A 134 5.70 -10.15 -25.91
CA LYS A 134 6.47 -8.93 -26.14
C LYS A 134 5.65 -7.94 -26.95
N LYS A 135 5.09 -8.34 -28.10
CA LYS A 135 4.23 -7.46 -28.90
C LYS A 135 3.05 -6.93 -28.09
N TRP A 136 2.41 -7.78 -27.29
CA TRP A 136 1.30 -7.38 -26.43
C TRP A 136 1.70 -6.30 -25.42
N LEU A 137 2.88 -6.41 -24.80
CA LEU A 137 3.43 -5.37 -23.90
C LEU A 137 3.60 -4.02 -24.62
N TYR A 138 4.15 -4.02 -25.83
CA TYR A 138 4.30 -2.81 -26.65
C TYR A 138 2.95 -2.20 -27.06
N ASP A 139 2.00 -3.04 -27.49
CA ASP A 139 0.67 -2.60 -27.91
C ASP A 139 -0.15 -2.01 -26.75
N ASN A 140 0.08 -2.54 -25.54
CA ASN A 140 -0.63 -2.12 -24.35
C ASN A 140 0.08 -0.98 -23.60
N PHE A 141 1.28 -0.55 -24.00
CA PHE A 141 1.92 0.64 -23.43
C PHE A 141 1.08 1.88 -23.66
N ARG A 142 0.53 2.45 -22.59
CA ARG A 142 -0.36 3.60 -22.64
C ARG A 142 -0.26 4.44 -21.38
N GLN A 143 -0.67 5.69 -21.54
CA GLN A 143 -0.85 6.60 -20.43
C GLN A 143 -2.03 6.16 -19.56
N HIS A 144 -1.86 6.37 -18.26
CA HIS A 144 -2.89 6.25 -17.28
C HIS A 144 -3.78 7.51 -17.20
N GLU A 145 -5.09 7.38 -17.41
CA GLU A 145 -6.01 8.53 -17.48
C GLU A 145 -6.13 9.30 -16.16
N ALA A 146 -6.11 8.61 -15.00
CA ALA A 146 -6.36 9.25 -13.71
C ALA A 146 -5.08 9.74 -13.00
N PHE A 147 -3.92 9.16 -13.31
CA PHE A 147 -2.64 9.48 -12.66
C PHE A 147 -1.69 10.22 -13.58
N TYR A 148 -2.00 10.35 -14.88
CA TYR A 148 -1.14 10.98 -15.89
C TYR A 148 0.29 10.38 -15.99
N HIS A 149 0.53 9.24 -15.34
CA HIS A 149 1.75 8.44 -15.44
C HIS A 149 1.61 7.37 -16.52
N PHE A 150 2.72 6.83 -17.02
CA PHE A 150 2.71 5.69 -17.94
C PHE A 150 2.99 4.42 -17.17
N PHE A 151 2.20 3.37 -17.42
CA PHE A 151 2.44 2.05 -16.87
C PHE A 151 3.15 1.17 -17.90
N GLY A 152 3.98 0.23 -17.43
CA GLY A 152 4.55 -0.81 -18.26
C GLY A 152 5.95 -0.55 -18.82
N TRP A 153 6.64 0.50 -18.39
CA TRP A 153 8.00 0.77 -18.88
C TRP A 153 9.01 -0.25 -18.34
N GLU A 154 8.87 -0.71 -17.09
CA GLU A 154 9.81 -1.64 -16.46
C GLU A 154 9.80 -2.98 -17.19
N GLU A 155 8.61 -3.49 -17.52
CA GLU A 155 8.45 -4.73 -18.26
C GLU A 155 9.08 -4.63 -19.65
N LEU A 156 8.97 -3.48 -20.31
CA LEU A 156 9.60 -3.24 -21.61
C LEU A 156 11.12 -3.17 -21.51
N PHE A 157 11.65 -2.60 -20.42
CA PHE A 157 13.08 -2.60 -20.15
C PHE A 157 13.57 -4.02 -19.94
N GLU A 158 12.94 -4.80 -19.05
CA GLU A 158 13.34 -6.18 -18.79
C GLU A 158 13.26 -7.07 -20.04
N VAL A 159 12.27 -6.86 -20.91
CA VAL A 159 12.05 -7.68 -22.12
C VAL A 159 12.94 -7.28 -23.31
N ASP A 160 13.25 -6.00 -23.51
CA ASP A 160 13.94 -5.53 -24.73
C ASP A 160 15.04 -4.48 -24.50
N GLY A 161 15.39 -4.20 -23.25
CA GLY A 161 16.48 -3.32 -22.83
C GLY A 161 16.43 -1.95 -23.51
N GLU A 162 17.50 -1.64 -24.25
CA GLU A 162 17.67 -0.39 -25.00
C GLU A 162 16.47 -0.06 -25.90
N LYS A 163 15.91 -1.06 -26.60
CA LYS A 163 14.75 -0.85 -27.49
C LYS A 163 13.48 -0.54 -26.71
N GLY A 164 13.34 -1.12 -25.52
CA GLY A 164 12.28 -0.79 -24.58
C GLY A 164 12.36 0.67 -24.14
N LEU A 165 13.57 1.10 -23.71
CA LEU A 165 13.83 2.49 -23.32
C LEU A 165 13.52 3.48 -24.43
N LEU A 166 14.05 3.25 -25.63
CA LEU A 166 13.84 4.13 -26.78
C LEU A 166 12.36 4.27 -27.12
N PHE A 167 11.61 3.17 -27.09
CA PHE A 167 10.16 3.21 -27.34
C PHE A 167 9.42 4.01 -26.27
N VAL A 168 9.71 3.78 -24.98
CA VAL A 168 9.07 4.50 -23.87
C VAL A 168 9.34 5.99 -23.97
N CYS A 169 10.60 6.40 -24.12
CA CYS A 169 10.99 7.80 -24.22
C CYS A 169 10.44 8.49 -25.49
N GLU A 170 10.39 7.79 -26.63
CA GLU A 170 9.75 8.30 -27.84
C GLU A 170 8.26 8.60 -27.59
N ARG A 171 7.53 7.68 -26.94
CA ARG A 171 6.11 7.86 -26.62
C ARG A 171 5.87 8.99 -25.62
N LEU A 172 6.71 9.10 -24.59
CA LEU A 172 6.65 10.21 -23.63
C LEU A 172 6.91 11.55 -24.32
N GLY A 173 7.91 11.60 -25.20
CA GLY A 173 8.22 12.78 -26.00
C GLY A 173 7.07 13.21 -26.90
N GLN A 174 6.47 12.25 -27.61
CA GLN A 174 5.25 12.48 -28.40
C GLN A 174 4.11 13.03 -27.55
N TRP A 175 3.88 12.44 -26.38
CA TRP A 175 2.85 12.90 -25.45
C TRP A 175 3.10 14.33 -24.95
N PHE A 176 4.35 14.69 -24.66
CA PHE A 176 4.69 16.06 -24.27
C PHE A 176 4.46 17.06 -25.40
N MET A 177 4.62 16.67 -26.68
CA MET A 177 4.29 17.56 -27.81
C MET A 177 2.80 17.90 -27.85
N GLU A 178 1.95 16.97 -27.41
CA GLU A 178 0.50 17.16 -27.31
C GLU A 178 0.08 17.89 -26.02
N ASN A 179 0.98 17.98 -25.02
CA ASN A 179 0.70 18.50 -23.68
C ASN A 179 1.82 19.42 -23.17
N GLU A 180 1.88 20.66 -23.68
CA GLU A 180 3.02 21.58 -23.49
C GLU A 180 3.37 21.91 -22.03
N ASP A 181 2.38 21.93 -21.13
CA ASP A 181 2.54 22.25 -19.71
C ASP A 181 3.04 21.06 -18.86
N ARG A 182 3.16 19.87 -19.45
CA ARG A 182 3.56 18.67 -18.72
C ARG A 182 5.09 18.54 -18.65
N ARG A 183 5.53 17.87 -17.58
CA ARG A 183 6.93 17.62 -17.25
C ARG A 183 7.05 16.19 -16.74
N GLU A 184 8.23 15.60 -16.94
CA GLU A 184 8.64 14.36 -16.28
C GLU A 184 9.58 14.67 -15.11
N ASP A 185 9.54 13.87 -14.06
CA ASP A 185 10.47 13.92 -12.93
C ASP A 185 11.75 13.09 -13.13
N GLY A 186 11.85 12.33 -14.22
CA GLY A 186 13.05 11.58 -14.59
C GLY A 186 13.10 10.16 -14.00
N SER A 187 12.07 9.75 -13.26
CA SER A 187 11.96 8.39 -12.68
C SER A 187 12.17 7.28 -13.71
N VAL A 188 11.72 7.47 -14.95
CA VAL A 188 11.93 6.52 -16.06
C VAL A 188 13.42 6.24 -16.32
N LEU A 189 14.26 7.27 -16.25
CA LEU A 189 15.70 7.13 -16.47
C LEU A 189 16.40 6.53 -15.26
N GLU A 190 16.03 6.97 -14.07
CA GLU A 190 16.57 6.43 -12.82
C GLU A 190 16.34 4.92 -12.74
N MET A 191 15.13 4.45 -13.05
CA MET A 191 14.80 3.02 -13.06
C MET A 191 15.59 2.22 -14.09
N TYR A 192 15.79 2.76 -15.31
CA TYR A 192 16.61 2.09 -16.32
C TYR A 192 18.08 2.00 -15.86
N ASP A 193 18.61 3.09 -15.31
CA ASP A 193 19.98 3.16 -14.80
C ASP A 193 20.21 2.22 -13.60
N GLU A 194 19.20 1.98 -12.77
CA GLU A 194 19.25 0.97 -11.70
C GLU A 194 19.41 -0.45 -12.26
N MET A 195 18.76 -0.76 -13.38
CA MET A 195 18.81 -2.08 -14.03
C MET A 195 20.08 -2.31 -14.85
N TYR A 196 20.53 -1.29 -15.59
CA TYR A 196 21.58 -1.45 -16.60
C TYR A 196 22.89 -0.73 -16.28
N GLY A 197 22.89 0.14 -15.27
CA GLY A 197 24.05 0.90 -14.82
C GLY A 197 23.83 2.41 -14.94
N LYS A 198 24.34 3.15 -13.94
CA LYS A 198 24.20 4.61 -13.88
C LYS A 198 24.77 5.30 -15.12
N GLY A 199 23.96 6.13 -15.77
CA GLY A 199 24.29 6.91 -16.96
C GLY A 199 24.03 6.22 -18.29
N GLU A 200 23.64 4.93 -18.28
CA GLU A 200 23.37 4.17 -19.51
C GLU A 200 22.13 4.69 -20.22
N ALA A 201 21.07 5.07 -19.49
CA ALA A 201 19.84 5.60 -20.07
C ALA A 201 20.15 6.86 -20.90
N LYS A 202 20.92 7.79 -20.34
CA LYS A 202 21.33 9.01 -21.03
C LYS A 202 22.19 8.71 -22.26
N HIS A 203 23.16 7.80 -22.14
CA HIS A 203 24.02 7.42 -23.26
C HIS A 203 23.23 6.87 -24.46
N VAL A 204 22.24 6.01 -24.19
CA VAL A 204 21.32 5.47 -25.21
C VAL A 204 20.52 6.60 -25.87
N LEU A 205 19.90 7.46 -25.06
CA LEU A 205 19.02 8.51 -25.57
C LEU A 205 19.77 9.60 -26.33
N ASP A 206 20.96 10.01 -25.88
CA ASP A 206 21.81 10.97 -26.59
C ASP A 206 22.16 10.48 -27.99
N SER A 207 22.47 9.18 -28.12
CA SER A 207 22.78 8.54 -29.40
C SER A 207 21.58 8.48 -30.34
N ALA A 208 20.36 8.33 -29.82
CA ALA A 208 19.13 8.24 -30.61
C ALA A 208 18.45 9.59 -30.89
N SER A 209 18.77 10.63 -30.11
CA SER A 209 18.13 11.96 -30.18
C SER A 209 18.23 12.63 -31.55
N GLY A 210 19.26 12.31 -32.34
CA GLY A 210 19.42 12.83 -33.71
C GLY A 210 18.46 12.23 -34.74
N GLU A 211 17.87 11.07 -34.44
CA GLU A 211 17.05 10.29 -35.38
C GLU A 211 15.57 10.24 -34.97
N SER A 212 15.26 10.47 -33.69
CA SER A 212 13.91 10.39 -33.15
C SER A 212 13.50 11.71 -32.49
N GLU A 213 12.45 12.33 -33.05
CA GLU A 213 11.93 13.61 -32.57
C GLU A 213 11.35 13.49 -31.15
N GLY A 214 10.65 12.40 -30.84
CA GLY A 214 10.12 12.16 -29.50
C GLY A 214 11.22 12.03 -28.46
N VAL A 215 12.27 11.23 -28.70
CA VAL A 215 13.41 11.12 -27.77
C VAL A 215 14.10 12.48 -27.56
N ARG A 216 14.35 13.24 -28.63
CA ARG A 216 14.92 14.59 -28.51
C ARG A 216 14.07 15.48 -27.61
N VAL A 217 12.76 15.49 -27.86
CA VAL A 217 11.80 16.28 -27.11
C VAL A 217 11.71 15.85 -25.64
N PHE A 218 11.77 14.55 -25.37
CA PHE A 218 11.81 13.98 -24.03
C PHE A 218 13.05 14.47 -23.28
N LEU A 219 14.23 14.39 -23.89
CA LEU A 219 15.48 14.90 -23.30
C LEU A 219 15.44 16.41 -23.04
N GLU A 220 14.97 17.21 -24.01
CA GLU A 220 14.84 18.67 -23.84
C GLU A 220 13.93 19.05 -22.65
N ARG A 221 12.93 18.22 -22.35
CA ARG A 221 11.97 18.46 -21.26
C ARG A 221 12.42 17.93 -19.92
N LEU A 222 13.36 16.98 -19.89
CA LEU A 222 14.09 16.58 -18.67
C LEU A 222 15.10 17.64 -18.23
N VAL A 223 15.82 18.24 -19.18
CA VAL A 223 16.94 19.18 -18.92
C VAL A 223 16.50 20.48 -18.23
N ILE A 224 15.22 20.85 -18.32
CA ILE A 224 14.71 22.07 -17.66
C ILE A 224 14.67 21.94 -16.12
N GLU A 225 14.74 20.73 -15.55
CA GLU A 225 14.83 20.58 -14.08
C GLU A 225 16.27 20.75 -13.53
N ASP A 226 17.29 20.45 -14.33
CA ASP A 226 18.71 20.59 -13.93
C ASP A 226 19.27 22.00 -14.21
N GLU A 227 18.79 22.71 -15.24
CA GLU A 227 19.33 24.03 -15.63
C GLU A 227 18.56 25.24 -15.07
N GLU A 228 17.38 25.08 -14.44
CA GLU A 228 16.80 26.12 -13.58
C GLU A 228 17.45 26.09 -12.17
N GLU A 229 18.71 26.53 -12.11
CA GLU A 229 19.48 26.88 -10.91
C GLU A 229 18.81 28.02 -10.10
N ASP A 230 17.64 27.75 -9.51
CA ASP A 230 17.05 28.42 -8.33
C ASP A 230 15.82 27.63 -7.80
N VAL A 231 15.62 26.40 -8.30
CA VAL A 231 14.46 25.55 -8.00
C VAL A 231 14.75 24.57 -6.88
N SER A 232 16.00 24.16 -6.59
CA SER A 232 16.27 23.30 -5.43
C SER A 232 15.96 24.01 -4.11
N GLU A 233 16.35 25.28 -3.94
CA GLU A 233 15.96 26.09 -2.79
C GLU A 233 14.45 26.37 -2.77
N LYS A 234 13.78 26.59 -3.91
CA LYS A 234 12.32 26.81 -3.94
C LYS A 234 11.51 25.52 -3.76
N LYS A 235 11.99 24.38 -4.27
CA LYS A 235 11.45 23.03 -4.06
C LYS A 235 11.65 22.64 -2.61
N GLU A 236 12.83 22.82 -2.01
CA GLU A 236 13.03 22.61 -0.56
C GLU A 236 12.15 23.55 0.28
N ARG A 237 12.11 24.85 -0.05
CA ARG A 237 11.25 25.83 0.66
C ARG A 237 9.76 25.53 0.52
N ARG A 238 9.30 24.95 -0.59
CA ARG A 238 7.91 24.50 -0.79
C ARG A 238 7.64 23.14 -0.14
N LYS A 239 8.59 22.20 -0.21
CA LYS A 239 8.48 20.82 0.28
C LYS A 239 8.43 20.78 1.81
N HIS A 240 8.91 21.83 2.48
CA HIS A 240 8.93 21.96 3.93
C HIS A 240 8.52 23.35 4.43
N TRP A 241 7.55 23.99 3.77
CA TRP A 241 7.11 25.35 4.13
C TRP A 241 6.72 25.49 5.60
N TRP A 242 6.23 24.39 6.19
CA TRP A 242 5.83 24.31 7.58
C TRP A 242 7.00 24.32 8.58
N GLU A 243 8.19 23.82 8.24
CA GLU A 243 9.30 23.63 9.21
C GLU A 243 9.77 24.89 9.93
N ARG A 244 9.45 26.07 9.39
CA ARG A 244 9.91 27.37 9.91
C ARG A 244 8.83 28.15 10.64
N LEU A 245 7.62 27.61 10.71
CA LEU A 245 6.50 28.31 11.32
C LEU A 245 6.56 28.17 12.84
N SER A 246 6.35 29.30 13.52
CA SER A 246 5.95 29.33 14.92
C SER A 246 4.52 28.81 15.09
N GLY A 247 4.12 28.51 16.33
CA GLY A 247 2.76 28.06 16.66
C GLY A 247 1.70 29.06 16.22
N GLN A 248 1.98 30.36 16.36
CA GLN A 248 1.05 31.42 15.93
C GLN A 248 0.89 31.44 14.39
N GLU A 249 1.99 31.32 13.65
CA GLU A 249 1.95 31.26 12.19
C GLU A 249 1.24 29.99 11.70
N MET A 250 1.35 28.88 12.44
CA MET A 250 0.60 27.65 12.14
C MET A 250 -0.91 27.85 12.36
N VAL A 251 -1.33 28.47 13.46
CA VAL A 251 -2.74 28.82 13.72
C VAL A 251 -3.30 29.68 12.57
N GLU A 252 -2.53 30.67 12.12
CA GLU A 252 -2.91 31.53 11.00
C GLU A 252 -2.96 30.76 9.68
N ALA A 253 -2.00 29.85 9.43
CA ALA A 253 -1.99 29.01 8.24
C ALA A 253 -3.24 28.11 8.16
N ILE A 254 -3.64 27.49 9.27
CA ILE A 254 -4.87 26.69 9.36
C ILE A 254 -6.10 27.56 9.10
N ARG A 255 -6.21 28.71 9.78
CA ARG A 255 -7.35 29.63 9.64
C ARG A 255 -7.44 30.30 8.27
N SER A 256 -6.33 30.40 7.55
CA SER A 256 -6.30 30.98 6.20
C SER A 256 -7.05 30.13 5.17
N LYS A 257 -7.24 28.83 5.43
CA LYS A 257 -7.83 27.91 4.48
C LYS A 257 -8.62 26.81 5.18
N ARG A 258 -9.93 27.00 5.28
CA ARG A 258 -10.87 26.00 5.78
C ARG A 258 -10.83 24.74 4.93
N ASN A 259 -10.77 23.57 5.56
CA ASN A 259 -10.72 22.27 4.89
C ASN A 259 -9.54 22.22 3.93
N ALA A 260 -8.34 22.37 4.48
CA ALA A 260 -7.12 22.39 3.68
C ALA A 260 -7.02 21.10 2.82
N PRO A 261 -6.55 21.17 1.57
CA PRO A 261 -6.25 19.99 0.77
C PRO A 261 -5.30 19.04 1.51
N GLU A 262 -5.41 17.75 1.22
CA GLU A 262 -4.66 16.68 1.89
C GLU A 262 -3.15 16.94 1.97
N ALA A 263 -2.54 17.48 0.91
CA ALA A 263 -1.12 17.84 0.90
C ALA A 263 -0.73 18.89 1.97
N LEU A 264 -1.62 19.82 2.29
CA LEU A 264 -1.41 20.80 3.37
C LEU A 264 -1.63 20.17 4.75
N LYS A 265 -2.64 19.31 4.91
CA LYS A 265 -2.89 18.56 6.15
C LYS A 265 -1.70 17.69 6.54
N ARG A 266 -1.05 17.03 5.58
CA ARG A 266 0.22 16.32 5.79
C ARG A 266 1.32 17.27 6.31
N GLY A 267 1.36 18.50 5.83
CA GLY A 267 2.26 19.54 6.35
C GLY A 267 2.00 19.86 7.83
N TYR A 268 0.74 20.03 8.23
CA TYR A 268 0.35 20.27 9.64
C TYR A 268 0.80 19.12 10.56
N ARG A 269 0.58 17.87 10.12
CA ARG A 269 1.02 16.65 10.81
C ARG A 269 2.53 16.62 11.03
N PHE A 270 3.32 16.84 9.98
CA PHE A 270 4.78 16.81 10.08
C PHE A 270 5.35 17.99 10.87
N TRP A 271 4.68 19.14 10.84
CA TRP A 271 5.03 20.25 11.71
C TRP A 271 4.83 19.89 13.18
N GLY A 272 3.64 19.40 13.56
CA GLY A 272 3.35 19.06 14.96
C GLY A 272 4.25 17.96 15.52
N MET A 273 4.70 17.03 14.68
CA MET A 273 5.73 16.04 15.04
C MET A 273 7.05 16.67 15.51
N ARG A 274 7.42 17.85 14.98
CA ARG A 274 8.72 18.51 15.18
C ARG A 274 8.66 19.80 16.00
N ALA A 275 7.47 20.38 16.15
CA ALA A 275 7.24 21.60 16.90
C ALA A 275 7.68 21.42 18.36
N ASP A 276 8.16 22.51 18.96
CA ASP A 276 8.47 22.51 20.38
C ASP A 276 7.20 22.60 21.25
N GLU A 277 7.38 22.37 22.55
CA GLU A 277 6.25 22.31 23.49
C GLU A 277 5.53 23.65 23.68
N GLU A 278 6.18 24.79 23.43
CA GLU A 278 5.53 26.10 23.56
C GLU A 278 4.67 26.39 22.33
N ASP A 279 5.18 26.10 21.14
CA ASP A 279 4.42 26.23 19.89
C ASP A 279 3.21 25.27 19.85
N LEU A 280 3.37 24.03 20.33
CA LEU A 280 2.27 23.08 20.44
C LEU A 280 1.18 23.56 21.41
N LYS A 281 1.52 24.25 22.50
CA LYS A 281 0.52 24.82 23.42
C LYS A 281 -0.29 25.91 22.74
N VAL A 282 0.36 26.78 21.96
CA VAL A 282 -0.33 27.84 21.19
C VAL A 282 -1.38 27.25 20.26
N VAL A 283 -1.01 26.19 19.51
CA VAL A 283 -1.95 25.52 18.61
C VAL A 283 -3.05 24.78 19.39
N ALA A 284 -2.72 24.14 20.50
CA ALA A 284 -3.70 23.44 21.34
C ALA A 284 -4.73 24.41 21.94
N ASP A 285 -4.30 25.55 22.47
CA ASP A 285 -5.20 26.57 23.01
C ASP A 285 -6.14 27.11 21.92
N ALA A 286 -5.61 27.38 20.71
CA ALA A 286 -6.44 27.79 19.56
C ALA A 286 -7.45 26.71 19.15
N MET A 287 -7.04 25.43 19.14
CA MET A 287 -7.92 24.30 18.85
C MET A 287 -9.05 24.17 19.89
N TYR A 288 -8.77 24.37 21.18
CA TYR A 288 -9.77 24.31 22.23
C TYR A 288 -10.79 25.45 22.17
N GLU A 289 -10.41 26.60 21.63
CA GLU A 289 -11.33 27.72 21.38
C GLU A 289 -12.14 27.57 20.09
N GLU A 290 -11.72 26.70 19.18
CA GLU A 290 -12.35 26.54 17.87
C GLU A 290 -13.78 25.97 17.98
N VAL A 291 -14.66 26.49 17.12
CA VAL A 291 -16.08 26.15 17.04
C VAL A 291 -16.49 25.67 15.64
N ASP A 292 -15.75 26.04 14.60
CA ASP A 292 -15.99 25.51 13.25
C ASP A 292 -15.33 24.14 13.09
N GLU A 293 -16.14 23.14 12.75
CA GLU A 293 -15.68 21.75 12.61
C GLU A 293 -14.61 21.57 11.54
N GLY A 294 -14.63 22.37 10.46
CA GLY A 294 -13.63 22.28 9.40
C GLY A 294 -12.24 22.68 9.90
N PHE A 295 -12.16 23.81 10.61
CA PHE A 295 -10.91 24.22 11.24
C PHE A 295 -10.50 23.31 12.39
N LEU A 296 -11.46 22.81 13.19
CA LEU A 296 -11.18 21.86 14.26
C LEU A 296 -10.49 20.60 13.72
N LYS A 297 -10.99 20.04 12.62
CA LYS A 297 -10.37 18.89 11.94
C LYS A 297 -8.94 19.22 11.52
N ASP A 298 -8.72 20.37 10.87
CA ASP A 298 -7.38 20.81 10.45
C ASP A 298 -6.42 21.02 11.64
N PHE A 299 -6.91 21.48 12.80
CA PHE A 299 -6.13 21.55 14.03
C PHE A 299 -5.77 20.17 14.59
N MET A 300 -6.70 19.21 14.59
CA MET A 300 -6.44 17.85 15.10
C MET A 300 -5.31 17.15 14.34
N TRP A 301 -5.16 17.40 13.03
CA TRP A 301 -4.05 16.88 12.22
C TRP A 301 -2.66 17.23 12.76
N VAL A 302 -2.51 18.35 13.47
CA VAL A 302 -1.24 18.74 14.11
C VAL A 302 -0.82 17.72 15.17
N PHE A 303 -1.78 17.08 15.84
CA PHE A 303 -1.53 16.17 16.97
C PHE A 303 -1.66 14.69 16.60
N ASP A 304 -1.77 14.34 15.32
CA ASP A 304 -1.86 12.93 14.89
C ASP A 304 -0.56 12.14 15.16
N LEU A 305 0.60 12.79 15.17
CA LEU A 305 1.90 12.14 15.49
C LEU A 305 2.50 12.58 16.83
N ARG A 306 1.77 13.36 17.63
CA ARG A 306 2.29 13.97 18.86
C ARG A 306 1.20 14.05 19.93
N ALA A 307 1.56 13.75 21.17
CA ALA A 307 0.64 13.88 22.30
C ALA A 307 0.19 15.34 22.47
N LEU A 308 -1.07 15.55 22.83
CA LEU A 308 -1.54 16.85 23.27
C LEU A 308 -0.76 17.35 24.51
N PRO A 309 -0.36 18.63 24.55
CA PRO A 309 0.30 19.21 25.72
C PRO A 309 -0.58 19.22 26.98
N ARG A 310 -1.90 19.30 26.80
CA ARG A 310 -2.92 19.31 27.87
C ARG A 310 -4.18 18.59 27.40
N VAL A 311 -4.75 17.75 28.26
CA VAL A 311 -6.01 17.02 28.00
C VAL A 311 -7.18 17.69 28.71
N GLU A 312 -8.01 18.39 27.95
CA GLU A 312 -9.25 18.98 28.46
C GLU A 312 -10.46 18.07 28.27
N GLN A 313 -11.54 18.36 29.00
CA GLN A 313 -12.80 17.63 28.82
C GLN A 313 -13.33 17.74 27.39
N LYS A 314 -13.13 18.89 26.72
CA LYS A 314 -13.54 19.09 25.32
C LYS A 314 -12.90 18.07 24.37
N ALA A 315 -11.62 17.71 24.58
CA ALA A 315 -10.97 16.67 23.80
C ALA A 315 -11.56 15.27 24.04
N ILE A 316 -11.98 14.99 25.27
CA ILE A 316 -12.70 13.74 25.59
C ILE A 316 -14.09 13.73 24.95
N ASP A 317 -14.77 14.88 24.88
CA ASP A 317 -16.10 14.99 24.29
C ASP A 317 -16.07 14.81 22.76
N TRP A 318 -15.00 15.26 22.08
CA TRP A 318 -14.82 15.05 20.64
C TRP A 318 -14.73 13.58 20.23
N MET A 319 -14.26 12.69 21.12
CA MET A 319 -14.29 11.24 20.91
C MET A 319 -15.73 10.68 20.79
N GLY A 320 -16.73 11.43 21.24
CA GLY A 320 -18.16 11.10 21.11
C GLY A 320 -18.93 12.01 20.16
N HIS A 321 -18.24 12.77 19.31
CA HIS A 321 -18.85 13.71 18.37
C HIS A 321 -19.82 13.03 17.39
N GLU A 322 -20.81 13.72 16.84
CA GLU A 322 -21.75 13.12 15.88
C GLU A 322 -21.13 12.93 14.48
N ASP A 323 -20.28 13.87 14.05
CA ASP A 323 -19.47 13.75 12.84
C ASP A 323 -18.40 12.65 13.01
N ARG A 324 -18.43 11.65 12.10
CA ARG A 324 -17.49 10.51 12.07
C ARG A 324 -16.04 10.94 11.90
N GLU A 325 -15.76 11.92 11.04
CA GLU A 325 -14.40 12.40 10.76
C GLU A 325 -13.81 13.12 11.99
N VAL A 326 -14.63 13.90 12.71
CA VAL A 326 -14.20 14.51 13.98
C VAL A 326 -13.88 13.43 15.02
N ARG A 327 -14.70 12.38 15.13
CA ARG A 327 -14.40 11.26 16.05
C ARG A 327 -13.11 10.54 15.69
N GLN A 328 -12.90 10.22 14.41
CA GLN A 328 -11.71 9.52 13.94
C GLN A 328 -10.43 10.32 14.22
N LEU A 329 -10.42 11.62 13.88
CA LEU A 329 -9.30 12.52 14.19
C LEU A 329 -9.09 12.69 15.69
N ALA A 330 -10.17 12.70 16.48
CA ALA A 330 -10.05 12.67 17.93
C ALA A 330 -9.40 11.37 18.42
N TYR A 331 -9.70 10.21 17.84
CA TYR A 331 -9.04 8.95 18.18
C TYR A 331 -7.55 8.94 17.78
N GLU A 332 -7.20 9.52 16.62
CA GLU A 332 -5.81 9.75 16.19
C GLU A 332 -5.02 10.54 17.23
N MET A 333 -5.50 11.74 17.52
CA MET A 333 -4.89 12.64 18.48
C MET A 333 -4.81 12.02 19.88
N MET A 334 -5.93 11.49 20.38
CA MET A 334 -6.02 10.98 21.76
C MET A 334 -5.29 9.64 21.94
N GLY A 335 -5.07 8.88 20.87
CA GLY A 335 -4.28 7.64 20.90
C GLY A 335 -2.80 7.86 21.27
N ASN A 336 -2.28 9.08 21.08
CA ASN A 336 -0.91 9.45 21.49
C ASN A 336 -0.83 9.99 22.93
N VAL A 337 -1.96 10.12 23.61
CA VAL A 337 -2.05 10.77 24.93
C VAL A 337 -2.24 9.73 26.03
N LYS A 338 -1.38 9.78 27.06
CA LYS A 338 -1.52 8.93 28.25
C LYS A 338 -2.52 9.52 29.25
N ASP A 339 -3.76 9.02 29.26
CA ASP A 339 -4.84 9.46 30.17
C ASP A 339 -5.83 8.31 30.44
N GLU A 340 -6.16 8.07 31.72
CA GLU A 340 -7.09 6.99 32.12
C GLU A 340 -8.49 7.13 31.51
N ARG A 341 -8.94 8.36 31.20
CA ARG A 341 -10.23 8.62 30.57
C ARG A 341 -10.26 8.14 29.12
N VAL A 342 -9.12 8.21 28.43
CA VAL A 342 -8.95 7.69 27.05
C VAL A 342 -9.08 6.18 27.06
N ARG A 343 -8.37 5.51 27.97
CA ARG A 343 -8.51 4.06 28.18
C ARG A 343 -9.95 3.69 28.50
N ALA A 344 -10.58 4.39 29.46
CA ALA A 344 -11.95 4.12 29.85
C ALA A 344 -12.94 4.28 28.68
N TRP A 345 -12.69 5.25 27.78
CA TRP A 345 -13.46 5.43 26.56
C TRP A 345 -13.32 4.23 25.62
N GLY A 346 -12.09 3.85 25.26
CA GLY A 346 -11.82 2.67 24.42
C GLY A 346 -12.43 1.40 24.99
N MET A 347 -12.31 1.17 26.30
CA MET A 347 -12.91 0.01 26.98
C MET A 347 -14.44 -0.04 26.84
N ARG A 348 -15.12 1.11 26.86
CA ARG A 348 -16.58 1.16 26.65
C ARG A 348 -16.92 0.81 25.20
N LYS A 349 -16.20 1.39 24.24
CA LYS A 349 -16.43 1.17 22.80
C LYS A 349 -16.21 -0.27 22.38
N LEU A 350 -15.09 -0.88 22.78
CA LEU A 350 -14.82 -2.29 22.52
C LEU A 350 -15.86 -3.23 23.13
N LYS A 351 -16.33 -2.96 24.37
CA LYS A 351 -17.38 -3.76 25.01
C LYS A 351 -18.74 -3.64 24.33
N ALA A 352 -19.06 -2.45 23.81
CA ALA A 352 -20.30 -2.21 23.09
C ALA A 352 -20.24 -2.71 21.64
N GLY A 353 -19.04 -2.96 21.10
CA GLY A 353 -18.85 -3.24 19.68
C GLY A 353 -19.11 -2.00 18.80
N GLU A 354 -18.94 -0.80 19.36
CA GLU A 354 -19.13 0.48 18.69
C GLU A 354 -17.80 1.02 18.20
N ASP A 355 -17.82 1.77 17.08
CA ASP A 355 -16.69 2.52 16.55
C ASP A 355 -15.43 1.67 16.33
N LEU A 356 -15.59 0.35 16.09
CA LEU A 356 -14.46 -0.55 15.86
C LEU A 356 -13.69 -0.11 14.61
N ALA A 357 -14.37 -0.01 13.47
CA ALA A 357 -13.82 0.53 12.22
C ALA A 357 -13.47 2.04 12.26
N ASP A 358 -13.69 2.71 13.40
CA ASP A 358 -13.36 4.14 13.58
C ASP A 358 -12.10 4.36 14.43
N GLY A 359 -11.43 3.29 14.87
CA GLY A 359 -10.12 3.34 15.52
C GLY A 359 -10.14 3.16 17.03
N ALA A 360 -11.10 2.40 17.58
CA ALA A 360 -11.19 2.15 19.01
C ALA A 360 -9.92 1.50 19.61
N TYR A 361 -9.18 0.69 18.83
CA TYR A 361 -7.91 0.09 19.25
C TYR A 361 -6.80 1.13 19.44
N ARG A 362 -6.81 2.20 18.64
CA ARG A 362 -5.81 3.28 18.69
C ARG A 362 -5.69 3.92 20.07
N LEU A 363 -6.80 3.99 20.80
CA LEU A 363 -6.85 4.57 22.15
C LEU A 363 -6.01 3.80 23.17
N PHE A 364 -5.66 2.54 22.87
CA PHE A 364 -4.84 1.69 23.74
C PHE A 364 -3.35 1.75 23.43
N LYS A 365 -2.93 2.37 22.31
CA LYS A 365 -1.52 2.46 21.87
C LYS A 365 -0.56 2.80 23.02
N VAL A 366 -0.85 3.86 23.79
CA VAL A 366 -0.06 4.28 24.97
C VAL A 366 -0.78 4.10 26.30
N ASN A 367 -2.00 3.56 26.29
CA ASN A 367 -2.87 3.44 27.47
C ASN A 367 -3.20 1.99 27.86
N MET A 368 -2.73 1.00 27.11
CA MET A 368 -2.94 -0.42 27.43
C MET A 368 -2.39 -0.75 28.82
N LYS A 369 -3.11 -1.62 29.54
CA LYS A 369 -2.69 -2.19 30.82
C LYS A 369 -2.87 -3.71 30.80
N ALA A 370 -2.08 -4.38 31.63
CA ALA A 370 -2.24 -5.80 31.90
C ALA A 370 -3.71 -6.14 32.22
N GLY A 371 -4.27 -7.10 31.51
CA GLY A 371 -5.67 -7.54 31.58
C GLY A 371 -6.57 -6.99 30.47
N ASP A 372 -6.09 -6.08 29.61
CA ASP A 372 -6.84 -5.55 28.47
C ASP A 372 -6.83 -6.50 27.26
N GLU A 373 -5.86 -7.41 27.18
CA GLU A 373 -5.57 -8.32 26.07
C GLU A 373 -6.79 -9.14 25.69
N LYS A 374 -7.48 -9.68 26.71
CA LYS A 374 -8.68 -10.48 26.50
C LYS A 374 -9.78 -9.69 25.81
N LEU A 375 -10.01 -8.43 26.21
CA LEU A 375 -11.06 -7.62 25.61
C LEU A 375 -10.70 -7.22 24.18
N LEU A 376 -9.45 -6.81 23.96
CA LEU A 376 -8.94 -6.47 22.63
C LEU A 376 -9.12 -7.67 21.68
N ARG A 377 -8.69 -8.87 22.08
CA ARG A 377 -8.92 -10.10 21.31
C ARG A 377 -10.40 -10.38 21.09
N GLU A 378 -11.22 -10.26 22.12
CA GLU A 378 -12.66 -10.52 22.01
C GLU A 378 -13.37 -9.51 21.12
N ALA A 379 -12.84 -8.31 20.93
CA ALA A 379 -13.38 -7.28 20.05
C ALA A 379 -12.89 -7.39 18.61
N ALA A 380 -11.88 -8.21 18.30
CA ALA A 380 -11.29 -8.29 16.96
C ALA A 380 -12.28 -8.88 15.95
N ARG A 381 -12.50 -8.19 14.82
CA ARG A 381 -13.50 -8.57 13.81
C ARG A 381 -12.99 -8.28 12.40
N VAL A 382 -13.50 -9.07 11.45
CA VAL A 382 -13.27 -8.86 10.03
C VAL A 382 -14.41 -7.99 9.49
N PHE A 383 -14.05 -6.89 8.82
CA PHE A 383 -15.00 -5.99 8.18
C PHE A 383 -15.18 -6.39 6.71
N GLY A 384 -16.36 -6.11 6.16
CA GLY A 384 -16.65 -6.38 4.75
C GLY A 384 -16.01 -5.35 3.81
N ASP A 385 -15.83 -4.13 4.28
CA ASP A 385 -15.13 -3.07 3.56
C ASP A 385 -13.61 -3.22 3.74
N PRO A 386 -12.81 -3.31 2.66
CA PRO A 386 -11.37 -3.49 2.75
C PRO A 386 -10.62 -2.32 3.39
N ASP A 387 -11.10 -1.09 3.23
CA ASP A 387 -10.44 0.11 3.78
C ASP A 387 -10.68 0.20 5.29
N ASP A 388 -11.92 -0.04 5.75
CA ASP A 388 -12.25 -0.15 7.17
C ASP A 388 -11.43 -1.30 7.83
N LEU A 389 -11.29 -2.45 7.14
CA LEU A 389 -10.47 -3.56 7.63
C LEU A 389 -8.99 -3.18 7.73
N HIS A 390 -8.43 -2.51 6.71
CA HIS A 390 -7.03 -2.11 6.73
C HIS A 390 -6.76 -1.04 7.80
N GLY A 391 -7.64 -0.06 7.96
CA GLY A 391 -7.54 0.97 8.99
C GLY A 391 -7.50 0.39 10.40
N GLU A 392 -8.42 -0.53 10.72
CA GLU A 392 -8.43 -1.21 12.01
C GLU A 392 -7.16 -2.06 12.21
N MET A 393 -6.74 -2.81 11.19
CA MET A 393 -5.53 -3.63 11.28
C MET A 393 -4.29 -2.78 11.54
N LEU A 394 -4.18 -1.61 10.92
CA LEU A 394 -3.09 -0.67 11.19
C LEU A 394 -3.10 -0.18 12.65
N ASP A 395 -4.27 0.04 13.24
CA ASP A 395 -4.37 0.42 14.66
C ASP A 395 -3.91 -0.70 15.59
N ILE A 396 -4.26 -1.95 15.30
CA ILE A 396 -3.80 -3.11 16.05
C ILE A 396 -2.29 -3.32 15.86
N VAL A 397 -1.77 -3.16 14.63
CA VAL A 397 -0.33 -3.21 14.33
C VAL A 397 0.44 -2.18 15.15
N ASN A 398 -0.02 -0.92 15.13
CA ASN A 398 0.59 0.17 15.90
C ASN A 398 0.55 -0.11 17.41
N LEU A 399 -0.59 -0.61 17.92
CA LEU A 399 -0.70 -1.04 19.31
C LEU A 399 0.33 -2.13 19.64
N VAL A 400 0.39 -3.19 18.84
CA VAL A 400 1.30 -4.33 19.06
C VAL A 400 2.77 -3.89 19.02
N HIS A 401 3.16 -3.00 18.10
CA HIS A 401 4.54 -2.52 18.01
C HIS A 401 5.01 -1.78 19.26
N GLU A 402 4.12 -1.00 19.88
CA GLU A 402 4.40 -0.28 21.13
C GLU A 402 4.47 -1.21 22.36
N GLN A 403 3.89 -2.41 22.26
CA GLN A 403 3.92 -3.39 23.35
C GLN A 403 5.06 -4.41 23.19
N LYS A 404 5.52 -4.93 24.32
CA LYS A 404 6.49 -6.05 24.40
C LYS A 404 5.85 -7.28 25.03
N ASP A 405 4.54 -7.41 24.87
CA ASP A 405 3.75 -8.41 25.56
C ASP A 405 3.38 -9.58 24.63
N ALA A 406 3.84 -10.78 24.99
CA ALA A 406 3.50 -12.00 24.27
C ALA A 406 2.02 -12.38 24.42
N GLU A 407 1.29 -11.82 25.39
CA GLU A 407 -0.16 -12.03 25.55
C GLU A 407 -0.97 -11.44 24.38
N LEU A 408 -0.36 -10.60 23.54
CA LEU A 408 -0.96 -10.09 22.30
C LEU A 408 -0.82 -11.03 21.09
N VAL A 409 -0.21 -12.21 21.25
CA VAL A 409 0.01 -13.16 20.13
C VAL A 409 -1.26 -13.48 19.36
N ASP A 410 -2.42 -13.54 20.01
CA ASP A 410 -3.70 -13.80 19.34
C ASP A 410 -4.09 -12.66 18.38
N LEU A 411 -3.80 -11.40 18.73
CA LEU A 411 -4.00 -10.24 17.84
C LEU A 411 -2.99 -10.22 16.71
N ILE A 412 -1.75 -10.60 17.00
CA ILE A 412 -0.69 -10.72 15.97
C ILE A 412 -1.10 -11.77 14.94
N MET A 413 -1.59 -12.93 15.40
CA MET A 413 -2.11 -14.00 14.54
C MET A 413 -3.36 -13.57 13.79
N PHE A 414 -4.23 -12.77 14.41
CA PHE A 414 -5.39 -12.20 13.72
C PHE A 414 -4.98 -11.34 12.53
N ILE A 415 -4.00 -10.43 12.70
CA ILE A 415 -3.49 -9.60 11.60
C ILE A 415 -2.85 -10.46 10.52
N TYR A 416 -2.01 -11.44 10.89
CA TYR A 416 -1.38 -12.34 9.92
C TYR A 416 -2.42 -13.06 9.04
N GLU A 417 -3.49 -13.57 9.65
CA GLU A 417 -4.55 -14.32 8.96
C GLU A 417 -5.50 -13.44 8.11
N TRP A 418 -5.75 -12.21 8.52
CA TRP A 418 -6.86 -11.42 7.98
C TRP A 418 -6.46 -10.10 7.32
N SER A 419 -5.23 -9.63 7.50
CA SER A 419 -4.80 -8.39 6.85
C SER A 419 -4.74 -8.55 5.32
N PRO A 420 -5.34 -7.62 4.57
CA PRO A 420 -5.18 -7.56 3.12
C PRO A 420 -3.82 -6.99 2.70
N CYS A 421 -3.11 -6.33 3.62
CA CYS A 421 -1.83 -5.65 3.37
C CYS A 421 -0.66 -6.58 3.68
N GLY A 422 0.18 -6.84 2.68
CA GLY A 422 1.38 -7.65 2.82
C GLY A 422 2.34 -7.10 3.88
N GLU A 423 2.66 -5.81 3.84
CA GLU A 423 3.64 -5.19 4.75
C GLU A 423 3.22 -5.33 6.21
N CYS A 424 1.94 -5.14 6.51
CA CYS A 424 1.39 -5.40 7.85
C CYS A 424 1.67 -6.84 8.33
N LYS A 425 1.54 -7.83 7.44
CA LYS A 425 1.80 -9.23 7.80
C LYS A 425 3.28 -9.50 8.01
N LYS A 426 4.17 -8.93 7.19
CA LYS A 426 5.63 -9.02 7.41
C LYS A 426 6.02 -8.41 8.75
N GLY A 427 5.50 -7.23 9.09
CA GLY A 427 5.72 -6.62 10.40
C GLY A 427 5.26 -7.51 11.56
N MET A 428 4.14 -8.23 11.41
CA MET A 428 3.68 -9.20 12.42
C MET A 428 4.56 -10.44 12.53
N VAL A 429 5.09 -10.95 11.42
CA VAL A 429 6.06 -12.06 11.44
C VAL A 429 7.34 -11.65 12.15
N GLU A 430 7.87 -10.46 11.83
CA GLU A 430 9.05 -9.90 12.49
C GLU A 430 8.80 -9.73 13.99
N LYS A 431 7.61 -9.23 14.36
CA LYS A 431 7.22 -9.10 15.76
C LYS A 431 7.11 -10.45 16.48
N MET A 432 6.55 -11.48 15.84
CA MET A 432 6.50 -12.83 16.42
C MET A 432 7.90 -13.42 16.62
N ARG A 433 8.84 -13.11 15.72
CA ARG A 433 10.26 -13.50 15.89
C ARG A 433 10.92 -12.75 17.04
N GLU A 434 10.68 -11.45 17.17
CA GLU A 434 11.16 -10.63 18.30
C GLU A 434 10.66 -11.19 19.64
N LEU A 435 9.39 -11.59 19.71
CA LEU A 435 8.74 -12.13 20.90
C LEU A 435 8.98 -13.64 21.11
N GLU A 436 9.77 -14.29 20.24
CA GLU A 436 10.04 -15.74 20.26
C GLU A 436 8.76 -16.60 20.29
N CYS A 437 7.70 -16.15 19.63
CA CYS A 437 6.37 -16.80 19.63
C CYS A 437 5.88 -17.22 18.24
N LEU A 438 6.72 -17.13 17.20
CA LEU A 438 6.37 -17.52 15.83
C LEU A 438 5.97 -19.00 15.76
N PRO A 439 4.72 -19.33 15.38
CA PRO A 439 4.31 -20.71 15.22
C PRO A 439 5.08 -21.38 14.07
N ARG A 440 5.49 -22.63 14.27
CA ARG A 440 6.24 -23.39 13.26
C ARG A 440 5.51 -23.46 11.91
N TRP A 441 4.18 -23.63 11.92
CA TRP A 441 3.41 -23.73 10.68
C TRP A 441 3.41 -22.41 9.89
N VAL A 442 3.49 -21.27 10.58
CA VAL A 442 3.65 -19.96 9.92
C VAL A 442 5.03 -19.91 9.28
N ASP A 443 6.08 -20.26 10.02
CA ASP A 443 7.46 -20.25 9.49
C ASP A 443 7.64 -21.18 8.28
N ASP A 444 7.02 -22.37 8.33
CA ASP A 444 7.00 -23.32 7.21
C ASP A 444 6.25 -22.73 5.98
N GLU A 445 5.15 -22.00 6.20
CA GLU A 445 4.37 -21.34 5.14
C GLU A 445 5.12 -20.17 4.49
N LEU A 446 5.84 -19.35 5.27
CA LEU A 446 6.49 -18.12 4.79
C LEU A 446 7.41 -18.33 3.60
N THR A 447 7.98 -19.52 3.42
CA THR A 447 8.82 -19.83 2.26
C THR A 447 8.06 -19.70 0.92
N TRP A 448 6.73 -19.77 0.98
CA TRP A 448 5.81 -19.70 -0.16
C TRP A 448 4.94 -18.43 -0.16
N ASP A 449 5.07 -17.57 0.84
CA ASP A 449 4.38 -16.27 0.86
C ASP A 449 4.89 -15.37 -0.27
N VAL A 450 4.03 -14.46 -0.72
CA VAL A 450 4.39 -13.50 -1.78
C VAL A 450 5.63 -12.67 -1.41
N SER A 451 5.73 -12.26 -0.15
CA SER A 451 6.88 -11.50 0.38
C SER A 451 8.21 -12.23 0.18
N ALA A 452 8.25 -13.55 0.43
CA ALA A 452 9.47 -14.34 0.28
C ALA A 452 9.86 -14.62 -1.17
N ILE A 453 8.93 -14.48 -2.12
CA ILE A 453 9.18 -14.69 -3.55
C ILE A 453 9.68 -13.40 -4.23
N GLU A 454 9.21 -12.25 -3.77
CA GLU A 454 9.65 -10.93 -4.24
C GLU A 454 10.97 -10.47 -3.59
N ASP A 455 11.17 -10.69 -2.27
CA ASP A 455 12.42 -10.32 -1.58
C ASP A 455 13.67 -11.06 -2.15
N LYS A 456 13.49 -12.07 -3.00
CA LYS A 456 14.60 -12.74 -3.73
C LYS A 456 15.11 -11.96 -4.97
N LYS A 457 14.50 -10.82 -5.32
CA LYS A 457 14.95 -9.92 -6.41
C LYS A 457 15.78 -8.72 -5.92
N LEU A 458 15.79 -8.42 -4.62
CA LEU A 458 16.69 -7.44 -3.98
C LEU A 458 17.95 -8.15 -3.45
#